data_AF-A0A7W6LY55-F1
#
_entry.id   AF-A0A7W6LY55-F1
#
_cell.length_a   1.000
_cell.length_b   1.000
_cell.length_c   1.000
_cell.angle_alpha   90.00
_cell.angle_beta   90.00
_cell.angle_gamma   90.00
#
_symmetry.space_group_name_H-M   'P 1'
#
loop_
_entity.id
_entity.type
_entity.pdbx_description
1 polymer ?
#
loop_
_entity_poly.entity_id
_entity_poly.type
_entity_poly.pdbx_seq_one_letter_code
_entity_poly.pdbx_strand_id
1 'polypeptide(L)' 'MAVTALGGDALQSADVSTVRTLTQLVPGFVGSRNMGVFQPVVRGVGSTGISIGDEPNIATYIDGVYQPESAAN' A
#
# COMPACT_ATOMS: atom_id res chain seq x y z
N MET A 1 4.14 -18.31 -6.83
CA MET A 1 4.33 -16.84 -6.74
C MET A 1 3.08 -16.18 -7.29
N ALA A 2 2.63 -15.05 -6.74
CA ALA A 2 1.44 -14.34 -7.21
C ALA A 2 1.76 -12.86 -7.39
N VAL A 3 1.41 -12.31 -8.55
CA VAL A 3 1.52 -10.90 -8.89
C VAL A 3 0.15 -10.45 -9.36
N THR A 4 -0.34 -9.32 -8.84
CA THR A 4 -1.58 -8.70 -9.31
C THR A 4 -1.23 -7.42 -10.03
N ALA A 5 -1.53 -7.36 -11.32
CA ALA A 5 -1.37 -6.17 -12.14
C ALA A 5 -2.76 -5.61 -12.47
N LEU A 6 -3.00 -4.34 -12.17
CA LEU A 6 -4.27 -3.66 -12.39
C LEU A 6 -4.03 -2.45 -13.30
N GLY A 7 -4.84 -2.35 -14.36
CA GLY A 7 -4.88 -1.17 -15.23
C GLY A 7 -5.90 -0.14 -14.76
N GLY A 8 -5.85 1.07 -15.32
CA GLY A 8 -6.76 2.18 -14.96
C GLY A 8 -8.24 1.83 -15.13
N ASP A 9 -8.61 1.17 -16.22
CA ASP A 9 -10.01 0.78 -16.49
C ASP A 9 -10.57 -0.19 -15.45
N ALA A 10 -9.72 -1.09 -14.93
CA ALA A 10 -10.09 -2.05 -13.88
C ALA A 10 -10.31 -1.34 -12.54
N LEU A 11 -9.45 -0.36 -12.21
CA LEU A 11 -9.61 0.46 -11.02
C LEU A 11 -10.89 1.31 -11.11
N GLN A 12 -11.15 1.92 -12.26
CA GLN A 12 -12.34 2.73 -12.49
C GLN A 12 -13.62 1.90 -12.41
N SER A 13 -13.64 0.72 -13.03
CA SER A 13 -14.80 -0.18 -13.02
C SER A 13 -15.11 -0.73 -11.62
N ALA A 14 -14.10 -0.81 -10.76
CA ALA A 14 -14.23 -1.22 -9.36
C ALA A 14 -14.38 -0.05 -8.37
N ASP A 15 -14.52 1.18 -8.87
CA ASP A 15 -14.60 2.42 -8.06
C ASP A 15 -13.41 2.59 -7.09
N VAL A 16 -12.23 2.11 -7.47
CA VAL A 16 -11.01 2.20 -6.67
C VAL A 16 -10.37 3.57 -6.87
N SER A 17 -10.65 4.48 -5.94
CA SER A 17 -10.11 5.84 -5.92
C SER A 17 -8.93 6.01 -4.95
N THR A 18 -8.70 5.03 -4.07
CA THR A 18 -7.63 5.08 -3.06
C THR A 18 -6.87 3.75 -2.97
N VAL A 19 -5.63 3.81 -2.48
CA VAL A 19 -4.86 2.59 -2.17
C VAL A 19 -5.55 1.68 -1.15
N ARG A 20 -6.47 2.19 -0.33
CA ARG A 20 -7.23 1.37 0.64
C ARG A 20 -8.27 0.48 -0.04
N THR A 21 -8.90 0.99 -1.10
CA THR A 21 -9.93 0.28 -1.85
C THR A 21 -9.35 -0.85 -2.73
N LEU A 22 -8.03 -0.89 -2.94
CA LEU A 22 -7.36 -1.99 -3.65
C LEU A 22 -7.54 -3.36 -3.00
N THR A 23 -7.85 -3.44 -1.71
CA THR A 23 -8.18 -4.70 -1.01
C THR A 23 -9.30 -5.48 -1.70
N GLN A 24 -10.21 -4.80 -2.41
CA GLN A 24 -11.30 -5.43 -3.16
C GLN A 24 -10.81 -6.23 -4.38
N LEU A 25 -9.66 -5.84 -4.95
CA LEU A 25 -9.10 -6.43 -6.17
C LEU A 25 -7.82 -7.24 -5.92
N VAL A 26 -7.15 -7.02 -4.79
CA VAL A 26 -5.88 -7.66 -4.44
C VAL A 26 -6.05 -8.50 -3.16
N PRO A 27 -6.35 -9.81 -3.29
CA PRO A 27 -6.52 -10.68 -2.14
C PRO A 27 -5.28 -10.72 -1.25
N GLY A 28 -5.47 -10.51 0.04
CA GLY A 28 -4.40 -10.49 1.03
C GLY A 28 -3.62 -9.18 1.11
N PHE A 29 -3.97 -8.16 0.31
CA PHE A 29 -3.46 -6.80 0.52
C PHE A 29 -4.43 -6.00 1.40
N VAL A 30 -3.88 -5.23 2.34
CA VAL A 30 -4.61 -4.29 3.18
C VAL A 30 -3.86 -2.96 3.19
N GLY A 31 -4.48 -1.90 2.67
CA GLY A 31 -3.92 -0.55 2.70
C GLY A 31 -4.21 0.15 4.02
N SER A 32 -3.52 -0.24 5.11
CA SER A 32 -3.72 0.37 6.43
C SER A 32 -3.10 1.77 6.50
N ARG A 33 -3.60 2.61 7.43
CA ARG A 33 -3.02 3.94 7.70
C ARG A 33 -3.12 4.21 9.19
N ASN A 34 -2.02 4.57 9.83
CA ASN A 34 -1.96 4.94 11.24
C ASN A 34 -1.28 6.31 11.36
N MET A 35 -1.91 7.25 12.06
CA MET A 35 -1.37 8.60 12.30
C MET A 35 -0.83 9.31 11.05
N GLY A 36 -1.52 9.18 9.90
CA GLY A 36 -1.11 9.78 8.63
C GLY A 36 -0.15 8.91 7.79
N VAL A 37 0.49 7.92 8.39
CA VAL A 37 1.45 7.02 7.74
C VAL A 37 0.75 5.85 7.06
N PHE A 38 1.02 5.63 5.77
CA PHE A 38 0.56 4.45 5.04
C PHE A 38 1.36 3.23 5.45
N GLN A 39 0.65 2.17 5.84
CA GLN A 39 1.23 0.91 6.31
C GLN A 39 0.57 -0.25 5.56
N PRO A 40 1.11 -0.62 4.39
CA PRO A 40 0.56 -1.75 3.64
C PRO A 40 0.83 -3.05 4.39
N VAL A 41 -0.14 -3.96 4.34
CA VAL A 41 0.01 -5.33 4.83
C VAL A 41 -0.27 -6.27 3.66
N VAL A 42 0.64 -7.21 3.41
CA VAL A 42 0.49 -8.25 2.39
C VAL A 42 0.57 -9.60 3.07
N ARG A 43 -0.52 -10.37 3.01
CA ARG A 43 -0.65 -11.72 3.58
C ARG A 43 -0.30 -11.76 5.08
N GLY A 44 -0.69 -10.72 5.82
CA GLY A 44 -0.44 -10.60 7.26
C GLY A 44 0.96 -10.07 7.62
N VAL A 45 1.82 -9.79 6.63
CA VAL A 45 3.12 -9.16 6.84
C VAL A 45 2.98 -7.66 6.63
N GLY A 46 3.38 -6.85 7.60
CA GLY A 46 3.41 -5.39 7.49
C GLY A 46 4.11 -4.78 8.71
N SER A 47 4.56 -3.52 8.58
CA SER A 47 5.19 -2.80 9.69
C SER A 47 4.14 -2.12 10.57
N THR A 48 4.36 -2.15 11.88
CA THR A 48 3.56 -1.41 12.87
C THR A 48 4.26 -0.14 13.38
N GLY A 49 5.54 0.04 13.04
CA GLY A 49 6.33 1.21 13.36
C GLY A 49 5.73 2.48 12.76
N ILE A 50 5.52 3.49 13.61
CA ILE A 50 5.05 4.83 13.25
C ILE A 50 6.06 5.90 13.67
N SER A 51 7.27 5.50 14.10
CA SER A 51 8.33 6.44 14.47
C SER A 51 9.09 6.90 13.23
N ILE A 52 9.69 8.08 13.34
CA ILE A 52 10.51 8.65 12.27
C ILE A 52 11.74 7.76 12.08
N GLY A 53 11.97 7.29 10.86
CA GLY A 53 13.04 6.33 10.56
C GLY A 53 12.68 4.85 10.77
N ASP A 54 11.42 4.52 11.07
CA ASP A 54 10.92 3.15 10.93
C ASP A 54 10.78 2.80 9.44
N GLU A 55 11.66 1.96 8.92
CA GLU A 55 11.56 1.48 7.55
C GLU A 55 10.42 0.43 7.39
N PRO A 56 9.61 0.52 6.33
CA PRO A 56 8.54 -0.42 6.08
C PRO A 56 9.09 -1.74 5.54
N ASN A 57 8.61 -2.86 6.10
CA ASN A 57 8.91 -4.22 5.67
C ASN A 57 8.34 -4.55 4.27
N ILE A 58 7.47 -3.67 3.75
CA ILE A 58 6.91 -3.74 2.41
C ILE A 58 7.31 -2.46 1.67
N ALA A 59 8.15 -2.63 0.65
CA ALA A 59 8.57 -1.51 -0.17
C ALA A 59 7.46 -1.04 -1.11
N THR A 60 7.16 0.26 -1.07
CA THR A 60 6.22 0.90 -1.99
C THR A 60 7.00 1.76 -2.96
N TYR A 61 6.67 1.69 -4.24
CA TYR A 61 7.28 2.49 -5.29
C TYR A 61 6.20 3.27 -6.02
N ILE A 62 6.45 4.55 -6.26
CA ILE A 62 5.62 5.41 -7.11
C ILE A 62 6.52 5.88 -8.25
N ASP A 63 6.15 5.55 -9.48
CA ASP A 63 6.95 5.86 -10.68
C ASP A 63 8.42 5.39 -10.59
N GLY A 64 8.65 4.27 -9.89
CA GLY A 64 9.99 3.71 -9.65
C GLY A 64 10.75 4.32 -8.47
N VAL A 65 10.19 5.33 -7.80
CA VAL A 65 10.80 5.97 -6.64
C VAL A 65 10.32 5.30 -5.35
N TYR A 66 11.25 4.78 -4.57
CA TYR A 66 10.97 4.18 -3.26
C TYR A 66 10.36 5.18 -2.28
N GLN A 67 9.34 4.76 -1.54
CA GLN A 67 8.64 5.54 -0.53
C GLN A 67 9.00 4.99 0.88
N PRO A 68 10.01 5.57 1.57
CA PRO A 68 10.54 5.06 2.84
C PRO A 68 9.61 5.30 4.02
N GLU A 69 8.83 6.39 4.05
CA GLU A 69 7.82 6.64 5.08
C GLU A 69 6.79 7.65 4.55
N SER A 70 5.50 7.49 4.89
CA SER A 70 4.48 8.52 4.58
C SER A 70 4.38 9.61 5.66
N ALA A 71 5.30 9.64 6.63
CA ALA A 71 5.39 10.72 7.62
C ALA A 71 5.99 12.00 7.02
N ALA A 72 6.70 11.89 5.89
CA ALA A 72 7.32 12.99 5.17
C ALA A 72 6.60 13.30 3.84
N ASN A 73 5.36 13.78 3.91
CA ASN A 73 4.73 14.54 2.82
C ASN A 73 3.80 15.61 3.40
#